data_AF-A0A365H8S5-F1
#
_entry.id   AF-A0A365H8S5-F1
#
_cell.length_a   1.000
_cell.length_b   1.000
_cell.length_c   1.000
_cell.angle_alpha   90.00
_cell.angle_beta   90.00
_cell.angle_gamma   90.00
#
_symmetry.space_group_name_H-M   'P 1'
#
loop_
_entity.id
_entity.type
_entity.pdbx_description
1 polymer ?
#
loop_
_entity_poly.entity_id
_entity_poly.type
_entity_poly.pdbx_seq_one_letter_code
_entity_poly.pdbx_strand_id
1 'polypeptide(L)'
;MAKTVTAKTTAKPAAKPAKSAVPAAEEAAATGTAEAALSPADSTPADSTPAVSAQTVQDAMRILTEEADRRATAEAQLQRAQAEEEARRAQAAAELKKARMVEDTRQALADLLGAVTTAYAAVVAGDTQTMTAGLEAIYTEVAAVRRASKVAPARTGTGTGGTVGGSQRNAPRPLRPEVTAHLNAHAGKEFTAGEIAKVLGRSSGAVANALDTLVKNGEAELTGEKPHRYRATAPATGTVADGA
;
A
#
# COMPACT_ATOMS: atom_id res chain seq x y z
N MET A 1 -14.66 45.09 -46.48
CA MET A 1 -16.12 45.02 -46.29
C MET A 1 -16.64 43.75 -46.97
N ALA A 2 -17.66 43.11 -46.39
CA ALA A 2 -18.31 41.84 -46.76
C ALA A 2 -17.59 40.55 -46.33
N LYS A 3 -18.26 39.50 -45.83
CA LYS A 3 -19.49 39.36 -45.04
C LYS A 3 -19.43 37.92 -44.49
N THR A 4 -19.81 37.75 -43.24
CA THR A 4 -19.91 36.50 -42.48
C THR A 4 -20.88 35.51 -43.13
N VAL A 5 -20.50 34.24 -43.24
CA VAL A 5 -21.46 33.13 -43.40
C VAL A 5 -20.99 31.93 -42.57
N THR A 6 -21.71 31.69 -41.48
CA THR A 6 -21.62 30.50 -40.63
C THR A 6 -22.68 29.51 -41.11
N ALA A 7 -22.28 28.30 -41.50
CA ALA A 7 -23.22 27.20 -41.77
C ALA A 7 -22.84 25.99 -40.90
N LYS A 8 -23.75 25.64 -39.98
CA LYS A 8 -23.69 24.52 -39.05
C LYS A 8 -24.83 23.58 -39.40
N THR A 9 -24.53 22.39 -39.92
CA THR A 9 -25.52 21.31 -40.10
C THR A 9 -24.86 19.93 -40.04
N THR A 10 -25.64 18.95 -39.58
CA THR A 10 -25.49 17.48 -39.56
C THR A 10 -24.92 16.91 -38.25
N ALA A 11 -25.44 15.85 -37.63
CA ALA A 11 -26.69 15.09 -37.78
C ALA A 11 -26.91 14.29 -36.48
N LYS A 12 -28.18 14.07 -36.10
CA LYS A 12 -28.61 13.20 -34.99
C LYS A 12 -29.53 12.12 -35.57
N PRO A 13 -29.27 10.83 -35.34
CA PRO A 13 -30.30 9.82 -35.46
C PRO A 13 -30.75 9.30 -34.09
N ALA A 14 -32.06 9.06 -34.02
CA ALA A 14 -32.79 8.47 -32.91
C ALA A 14 -32.83 6.95 -33.03
N ALA A 15 -32.94 6.24 -31.90
CA ALA A 15 -33.77 5.04 -31.79
C ALA A 15 -34.11 4.73 -30.32
N LYS A 16 -35.37 4.33 -30.14
CA LYS A 16 -36.14 4.02 -28.92
C LYS A 16 -36.28 2.48 -28.83
N PRO A 17 -36.51 1.86 -27.64
CA PRO A 17 -37.86 1.44 -27.27
C PRO A 17 -38.28 1.84 -25.84
N ALA A 18 -39.59 1.92 -25.67
CA ALA A 18 -40.31 2.20 -24.43
C ALA A 18 -41.02 0.94 -23.91
N LYS A 19 -41.65 1.09 -22.73
CA LYS A 19 -42.65 0.25 -22.02
C LYS A 19 -42.06 -0.50 -20.83
N SER A 20 -42.66 -0.58 -19.65
CA SER A 20 -43.89 -0.04 -19.03
C SER A 20 -43.68 -0.26 -17.51
N ALA A 21 -43.83 0.75 -16.64
CA ALA A 21 -45.03 1.00 -15.84
C ALA A 21 -45.75 -0.28 -15.34
N VAL A 22 -45.60 -0.59 -14.05
CA VAL A 22 -46.47 -1.49 -13.27
C VAL A 22 -47.12 -0.67 -12.15
N PRO A 23 -48.47 -0.59 -12.08
CA PRO A 23 -49.20 0.01 -10.97
C PRO A 23 -49.65 -1.04 -9.94
N ALA A 24 -50.10 -0.54 -8.79
CA ALA A 24 -50.67 -1.26 -7.65
C ALA A 24 -52.12 -1.70 -7.84
N ALA A 25 -52.54 -2.76 -7.12
CA ALA A 25 -53.88 -3.09 -6.58
C ALA A 25 -53.86 -4.58 -6.13
N GLU A 26 -54.07 -4.93 -4.86
CA GLU A 26 -55.37 -5.07 -4.14
C GLU A 26 -56.03 -6.45 -4.36
N GLU A 27 -56.02 -7.23 -3.27
CA GLU A 27 -57.12 -8.05 -2.70
C GLU A 27 -58.05 -8.87 -3.61
N ALA A 28 -58.09 -10.20 -3.40
CA ALA A 28 -59.34 -10.98 -3.26
C ALA A 28 -59.08 -12.46 -2.91
N ALA A 29 -59.93 -12.96 -2.04
CA ALA A 29 -60.00 -14.32 -1.50
C ALA A 29 -60.46 -15.38 -2.52
N ALA A 30 -60.12 -16.64 -2.25
CA ALA A 30 -60.98 -17.78 -2.57
C ALA A 30 -60.69 -18.98 -1.66
N THR A 31 -61.78 -19.40 -1.02
CA THR A 31 -62.05 -20.56 -0.17
C THR A 31 -61.72 -21.92 -0.80
N GLY A 32 -61.26 -22.85 0.03
CA GLY A 32 -61.23 -24.28 -0.25
C GLY A 32 -61.64 -25.08 0.99
N THR A 33 -62.91 -25.46 1.02
CA THR A 33 -63.56 -26.34 1.99
C THR A 33 -62.97 -27.76 1.93
N ALA A 34 -62.58 -28.32 3.08
CA ALA A 34 -62.47 -29.76 3.26
C ALA A 34 -62.93 -30.15 4.67
N GLU A 35 -64.13 -30.69 4.68
CA GLU A 35 -64.86 -31.38 5.72
C GLU A 35 -64.17 -32.70 6.08
N ALA A 36 -63.92 -32.95 7.37
CA ALA A 36 -63.78 -34.30 7.91
C ALA A 36 -64.05 -34.25 9.43
N ALA A 37 -65.28 -34.60 9.79
CA ALA A 37 -65.65 -34.95 11.15
C ALA A 37 -64.87 -36.17 11.63
N LEU A 38 -64.39 -36.13 12.87
CA LEU A 38 -64.30 -37.29 13.77
C LEU A 38 -63.93 -36.80 15.18
N SER A 39 -64.93 -36.78 16.05
CA SER A 39 -64.73 -36.99 17.49
C SER A 39 -64.61 -38.51 17.69
N PRO A 40 -63.72 -38.99 18.57
CA PRO A 40 -64.25 -39.35 19.88
C PRO A 40 -63.28 -39.17 21.07
N ALA A 41 -63.91 -39.16 22.26
CA ALA A 41 -63.46 -39.74 23.52
C ALA A 41 -62.21 -39.18 24.21
N ASP A 42 -62.49 -38.46 25.29
CA ASP A 42 -62.00 -38.71 26.65
C ASP A 42 -61.07 -39.93 26.80
N SER A 43 -59.81 -39.65 27.14
CA SER A 43 -58.94 -40.48 27.97
C SER A 43 -57.68 -39.66 28.27
N THR A 44 -57.60 -39.18 29.51
CA THR A 44 -56.36 -38.71 30.12
C THR A 44 -55.35 -39.87 30.14
N PRO A 45 -54.16 -39.80 29.54
CA PRO A 45 -53.05 -40.60 29.98
C PRO A 45 -52.27 -39.81 31.03
N ALA A 46 -51.97 -40.52 32.10
CA ALA A 46 -51.16 -40.09 33.23
C ALA A 46 -49.94 -39.26 32.82
N ASP A 47 -49.69 -38.26 33.65
CA ASP A 47 -48.42 -37.56 33.87
C ASP A 47 -47.26 -38.55 33.95
N SER A 48 -46.77 -38.94 32.78
CA SER A 48 -45.59 -39.77 32.59
C SER A 48 -44.55 -38.83 32.00
N THR A 49 -43.85 -38.11 32.86
CA THR A 49 -42.65 -37.38 32.43
C THR A 49 -41.73 -38.41 31.74
N PRO A 50 -41.44 -38.28 30.44
CA PRO A 50 -40.57 -39.23 29.77
C PRO A 50 -39.17 -39.09 30.39
N ALA A 51 -38.76 -40.06 31.18
CA ALA A 51 -37.41 -40.11 31.71
C ALA A 51 -36.43 -40.18 30.53
N VAL A 52 -35.63 -39.12 30.36
CA VAL A 52 -34.61 -39.05 29.30
C VAL A 52 -33.61 -40.18 29.52
N SER A 53 -33.56 -41.14 28.60
CA SER A 53 -32.62 -42.25 28.69
C SER A 53 -31.19 -41.80 28.37
N ALA A 54 -30.17 -42.46 28.94
CA ALA A 54 -28.76 -42.17 28.64
C ALA A 54 -28.45 -42.32 27.13
N GLN A 55 -29.14 -43.23 26.44
CA GLN A 55 -29.05 -43.42 24.99
C GLN A 55 -29.51 -42.17 24.23
N THR A 56 -30.61 -41.55 24.66
CA THR A 56 -31.14 -40.31 24.07
C THR A 56 -30.15 -39.14 24.21
N VAL A 57 -29.44 -39.06 25.35
CA VAL A 57 -28.39 -38.05 25.56
C VAL A 57 -27.19 -38.30 24.64
N GLN A 58 -26.76 -39.55 24.48
CA GLN A 58 -25.67 -39.90 23.57
C GLN A 58 -26.01 -39.61 22.10
N ASP A 59 -27.22 -39.94 21.66
CA ASP A 59 -27.69 -39.63 20.32
C ASP A 59 -27.77 -38.11 20.08
N ALA A 60 -28.26 -37.35 21.07
CA ALA A 60 -28.27 -35.89 21.02
C ALA A 60 -26.86 -35.30 20.91
N MET A 61 -25.89 -35.82 21.65
CA MET A 61 -24.48 -35.41 21.55
C MET A 61 -23.87 -35.72 20.17
N ARG A 62 -24.19 -36.88 19.59
CA ARG A 62 -23.74 -37.23 18.23
C ARG A 62 -24.31 -36.26 17.19
N ILE A 63 -25.61 -35.96 17.26
CA ILE A 63 -26.27 -35.00 16.36
C ILE A 63 -25.65 -33.61 16.49
N LEU A 64 -25.37 -33.15 17.73
CA LEU A 64 -24.71 -31.86 17.96
C LEU A 64 -23.29 -31.81 17.36
N THR A 65 -22.55 -32.92 17.45
CA THR A 65 -21.21 -33.02 16.86
C THR A 65 -21.27 -32.99 15.34
N GLU A 66 -22.18 -33.74 14.72
CA GLU A 66 -22.40 -33.72 13.27
C GLU A 66 -22.83 -32.33 12.78
N GLU A 67 -23.68 -31.63 13.52
CA GLU A 67 -24.07 -30.25 13.21
C GLU A 67 -22.89 -29.27 13.36
N ALA A 68 -22.03 -29.46 14.37
CA ALA A 68 -20.82 -28.67 14.53
C ALA A 68 -19.86 -28.87 13.33
N ASP A 69 -19.69 -30.10 12.86
CA ASP A 69 -18.87 -30.41 11.69
C ASP A 69 -19.46 -29.82 10.39
N ARG A 70 -20.79 -29.86 10.23
CA ARG A 70 -21.48 -29.21 9.10
C ARG A 70 -21.29 -27.69 9.12
N ARG A 71 -21.34 -27.05 10.28
CA ARG A 71 -21.08 -25.61 10.42
C ARG A 71 -19.63 -25.28 10.14
N ALA A 72 -18.68 -26.05 10.67
CA ALA A 72 -17.26 -25.84 10.43
C ALA A 72 -16.92 -25.96 8.94
N THR A 73 -17.50 -26.94 8.24
CA THR A 73 -17.31 -27.08 6.79
C THR A 73 -17.96 -25.95 5.99
N ALA A 74 -19.17 -25.51 6.37
CA ALA A 74 -19.83 -24.36 5.74
C ALA A 74 -19.05 -23.04 5.95
N GLU A 75 -18.54 -22.81 7.15
CA GLU A 75 -17.70 -21.64 7.46
C GLU A 75 -16.40 -21.66 6.65
N ALA A 76 -15.73 -22.83 6.56
CA ALA A 76 -14.54 -22.97 5.74
C ALA A 76 -14.80 -22.72 4.24
N GLN A 77 -15.96 -23.16 3.72
CA GLN A 77 -16.37 -22.87 2.34
C GLN A 77 -16.64 -21.38 2.13
N LEU A 78 -17.31 -20.72 3.08
CA LEU A 78 -17.58 -19.29 3.03
C LEU A 78 -16.29 -18.46 3.07
N GLN A 79 -15.33 -18.83 3.92
CA GLN A 79 -14.01 -18.20 3.97
C GLN A 79 -13.25 -18.35 2.66
N ARG A 80 -13.28 -19.53 2.02
CA ARG A 80 -12.67 -19.75 0.71
C ARG A 80 -13.31 -18.87 -0.37
N ALA A 81 -14.65 -18.82 -0.40
CA ALA A 81 -15.36 -17.97 -1.36
C ALA A 81 -15.05 -16.47 -1.17
N GLN A 82 -14.94 -16.01 0.08
CA GLN A 82 -14.52 -14.64 0.39
C GLN A 82 -13.09 -14.36 -0.09
N ALA A 83 -12.15 -15.26 0.19
CA ALA A 83 -10.77 -15.11 -0.26
C ALA A 83 -10.64 -15.08 -1.79
N GLU A 84 -11.45 -15.86 -2.51
CA GLU A 84 -11.51 -15.84 -3.97
C GLU A 84 -12.10 -14.54 -4.53
N GLU A 85 -13.16 -14.00 -3.92
CA GLU A 85 -13.72 -12.69 -4.28
C GLU A 85 -12.72 -11.56 -4.01
N GLU A 86 -12.03 -11.59 -2.87
CA GLU A 86 -10.98 -10.63 -2.55
C GLU A 86 -9.81 -10.72 -3.54
N ALA A 87 -9.39 -11.92 -3.92
CA ALA A 87 -8.37 -12.14 -4.93
C ALA A 87 -8.80 -11.57 -6.30
N ARG A 88 -10.07 -11.79 -6.71
CA ARG A 88 -10.62 -11.20 -7.95
C ARG A 88 -10.65 -9.67 -7.89
N ARG A 89 -11.05 -9.09 -6.77
CA ARG A 89 -11.02 -7.62 -6.56
C ARG A 89 -9.60 -7.07 -6.58
N ALA A 90 -8.64 -7.77 -5.98
CA ALA A 90 -7.24 -7.37 -5.98
C ALA A 90 -6.64 -7.41 -7.40
N GLN A 91 -6.97 -8.44 -8.20
CA GLN A 91 -6.57 -8.53 -9.60
C GLN A 91 -7.16 -7.38 -10.42
N ALA A 92 -8.46 -7.12 -10.32
CA ALA A 92 -9.11 -6.01 -11.01
C ALA A 92 -8.50 -4.64 -10.64
N ALA A 93 -8.19 -4.44 -9.35
CA ALA A 93 -7.52 -3.22 -8.88
C ALA A 93 -6.10 -3.08 -9.45
N ALA A 94 -5.34 -4.18 -9.55
CA ALA A 94 -4.01 -4.18 -10.14
C ALA A 94 -4.04 -3.87 -11.64
N GLU A 95 -5.01 -4.41 -12.37
CA GLU A 95 -5.22 -4.12 -13.79
C GLU A 95 -5.59 -2.65 -14.02
N LEU A 96 -6.52 -2.10 -13.21
CA LEU A 96 -6.86 -0.67 -13.27
C LEU A 96 -5.66 0.22 -12.98
N LYS A 97 -4.82 -0.13 -12.01
CA LYS A 97 -3.59 0.60 -11.70
C LYS A 97 -2.63 0.58 -12.90
N LYS A 98 -2.48 -0.56 -13.57
CA LYS A 98 -1.67 -0.68 -14.78
C LYS A 98 -2.23 0.17 -15.92
N ALA A 99 -3.54 0.15 -16.14
CA ALA A 99 -4.19 0.97 -17.16
C ALA A 99 -3.99 2.48 -16.91
N ARG A 100 -4.17 2.93 -15.67
CA ARG A 100 -3.90 4.33 -15.27
C ARG A 100 -2.45 4.73 -15.51
N MET A 101 -1.49 3.88 -15.15
CA MET A 101 -0.07 4.16 -15.40
C MET A 101 0.24 4.35 -16.90
N VAL A 102 -0.40 3.57 -17.77
CA VAL A 102 -0.25 3.71 -19.22
C VAL A 102 -0.81 5.06 -19.69
N GLU A 103 -2.00 5.45 -19.23
CA GLU A 103 -2.61 6.74 -19.57
C GLU A 103 -1.80 7.92 -19.02
N ASP A 104 -1.34 7.86 -17.77
CA ASP A 104 -0.50 8.90 -17.16
C ASP A 104 0.80 9.09 -17.95
N THR A 105 1.39 7.98 -18.43
CA THR A 105 2.60 8.03 -19.26
C THR A 105 2.31 8.63 -20.64
N ARG A 106 1.17 8.29 -21.26
CA ARG A 106 0.76 8.89 -22.54
C ARG A 106 0.55 10.40 -22.40
N GLN A 107 -0.13 10.83 -21.34
CA GLN A 107 -0.38 12.24 -21.07
C GLN A 107 0.94 13.01 -20.89
N ALA A 108 1.84 12.51 -20.04
CA ALA A 108 3.14 13.15 -19.82
C ALA A 108 3.99 13.23 -21.11
N LEU A 109 3.91 12.23 -21.98
CA LEU A 109 4.59 12.27 -23.29
C LEU A 109 3.96 13.31 -24.24
N ALA A 110 2.63 13.46 -24.22
CA ALA A 110 1.94 14.48 -25.00
C ALA A 110 2.31 15.89 -24.52
N ASP A 111 2.37 16.11 -23.20
CA ASP A 111 2.77 17.38 -22.61
C ASP A 111 4.23 17.73 -22.96
N LEU A 112 5.14 16.76 -22.88
CA LEU A 112 6.52 16.91 -23.33
C LEU A 112 6.61 17.30 -24.81
N LEU A 113 5.86 16.64 -25.69
CA LEU A 113 5.82 16.97 -27.11
C LEU A 113 5.30 18.40 -27.34
N GLY A 114 4.30 18.82 -26.57
CA GLY A 114 3.78 20.19 -26.58
C GLY A 114 4.84 21.23 -26.18
N ALA A 115 5.61 20.95 -25.11
CA ALA A 115 6.68 21.81 -24.66
C ALA A 115 7.81 21.93 -25.71
N VAL A 116 8.23 20.80 -26.31
CA VAL A 116 9.23 20.78 -27.39
C VAL A 116 8.76 21.57 -28.61
N THR A 117 7.52 21.37 -29.02
CA THR A 117 6.94 22.08 -30.18
C THR A 117 6.88 23.59 -29.94
N THR A 118 6.48 24.00 -28.73
CA THR A 118 6.42 25.42 -28.33
C THR A 118 7.80 26.05 -28.30
N ALA A 119 8.79 25.37 -27.70
CA ALA A 119 10.17 25.83 -27.66
C ALA A 119 10.75 26.00 -29.08
N TYR A 120 10.49 25.03 -29.97
CA TYR A 120 10.92 25.10 -31.37
C TYR A 120 10.28 26.28 -32.12
N ALA A 121 8.97 26.50 -31.96
CA ALA A 121 8.29 27.63 -32.56
C ALA A 121 8.88 28.97 -32.09
N ALA A 122 9.25 29.09 -30.82
CA ALA A 122 9.90 30.27 -30.27
C ALA A 122 11.30 30.52 -30.86
N VAL A 123 12.08 29.45 -31.08
CA VAL A 123 13.38 29.54 -31.78
C VAL A 123 13.21 30.08 -33.19
N VAL A 124 12.21 29.57 -33.94
CA VAL A 124 11.92 30.05 -35.30
C VAL A 124 11.45 31.51 -35.30
N ALA A 125 10.71 31.94 -34.27
CA ALA A 125 10.25 33.32 -34.11
C ALA A 125 11.32 34.28 -33.58
N GLY A 126 12.49 33.78 -33.14
CA GLY A 126 13.50 34.59 -32.46
C GLY A 126 13.08 35.09 -31.07
N ASP A 127 12.05 34.49 -30.47
CA ASP A 127 11.58 34.85 -29.13
C ASP A 127 12.38 34.10 -28.06
N THR A 128 13.44 34.76 -27.58
CA THR A 128 14.33 34.22 -26.56
C THR A 128 13.64 33.97 -25.21
N GLN A 129 12.58 34.71 -24.88
CA GLN A 129 11.86 34.53 -23.61
C GLN A 129 11.03 33.25 -23.65
N THR A 130 10.23 33.07 -24.70
CA THR A 130 9.42 31.85 -24.89
C THR A 130 10.30 30.63 -25.13
N MET A 131 11.45 30.80 -25.79
CA MET A 131 12.46 29.74 -25.93
C MET A 131 12.96 29.26 -24.56
N THR A 132 13.36 30.19 -23.68
CA THR A 132 13.89 29.84 -22.35
C THR A 132 12.82 29.15 -21.50
N ALA A 133 11.59 29.68 -21.49
CA ALA A 133 10.46 29.08 -20.78
C ALA A 133 10.12 27.68 -21.32
N GLY A 134 10.16 27.49 -22.65
CA GLY A 134 9.95 26.19 -23.28
C GLY A 134 11.00 25.16 -22.88
N LEU A 135 12.27 25.56 -22.78
CA LEU A 135 13.35 24.69 -22.31
C LEU A 135 13.14 24.27 -20.85
N GLU A 136 12.74 25.18 -19.97
CA GLU A 136 12.42 24.86 -18.57
C GLU A 136 11.25 23.87 -18.48
N ALA A 137 10.20 24.08 -19.28
CA ALA A 137 9.07 23.16 -19.37
C ALA A 137 9.50 21.76 -19.84
N ILE A 138 10.40 21.66 -20.82
CA ILE A 138 10.95 20.36 -21.26
C ILE A 138 11.63 19.63 -20.09
N TYR A 139 12.41 20.34 -19.27
CA TYR A 139 13.05 19.73 -18.10
C TYR A 139 12.03 19.20 -17.08
N THR A 140 10.95 19.94 -16.82
CA THR A 140 9.89 19.49 -15.90
C THR A 140 9.11 18.31 -16.45
N GLU A 141 8.78 18.33 -17.75
CA GLU A 141 8.01 17.28 -18.40
C GLU A 141 8.79 15.97 -18.55
N VAL A 142 10.10 16.05 -18.84
CA VAL A 142 10.97 14.86 -18.81
C VAL A 142 10.97 14.20 -17.43
N ALA A 143 10.96 15.02 -16.35
CA ALA A 143 10.84 14.49 -14.99
C ALA A 143 9.45 13.89 -14.73
N ALA A 144 8.37 14.44 -15.30
CA ALA A 144 7.02 13.90 -15.21
C ALA A 144 6.90 12.55 -15.92
N VAL A 145 7.41 12.42 -17.15
CA VAL A 145 7.48 11.15 -17.89
C VAL A 145 8.25 10.09 -17.11
N ARG A 146 9.38 10.46 -16.48
CA ARG A 146 10.16 9.53 -15.65
C ARG A 146 9.41 9.08 -14.40
N ARG A 147 8.55 9.93 -13.82
CA ARG A 147 7.71 9.56 -12.68
C ARG A 147 6.55 8.66 -13.12
N ALA A 148 5.87 9.01 -14.21
CA ALA A 148 4.74 8.25 -14.74
C ALA A 148 5.14 6.84 -15.23
N SER A 149 6.31 6.72 -15.87
CA SER A 149 6.86 5.45 -16.37
C SER A 149 7.43 4.54 -15.28
N LYS A 150 7.72 5.06 -14.08
CA LYS A 150 8.33 4.27 -13.03
C LYS A 150 7.27 3.46 -12.29
N VAL A 151 7.33 2.14 -12.46
CA VAL A 151 6.62 1.18 -11.61
C VAL A 151 7.13 1.37 -10.18
N ALA A 152 6.42 2.18 -9.39
CA ALA A 152 6.72 2.29 -7.97
C ALA A 152 6.32 0.95 -7.32
N PRO A 153 7.26 0.18 -6.72
CA PRO A 153 6.84 -0.71 -5.65
C PRO A 153 6.20 0.20 -4.59
N ALA A 154 4.99 -0.15 -4.16
CA ALA A 154 4.36 0.53 -3.05
C ALA A 154 5.35 0.48 -1.87
N ARG A 155 5.96 1.62 -1.54
CA ARG A 155 6.70 1.75 -0.30
C ARG A 155 5.65 1.81 0.80
N THR A 156 5.31 0.66 1.36
CA THR A 156 4.82 0.56 2.73
C THR A 156 5.95 1.03 3.64
N GLY A 157 5.94 2.32 3.94
CA GLY A 157 6.95 2.95 4.77
C GLY A 157 6.53 4.37 5.06
N THR A 158 5.76 4.53 6.13
CA THR A 158 5.57 5.78 6.85
C THR A 158 6.93 6.44 7.07
N GLY A 159 7.18 7.51 6.33
CA GLY A 159 8.45 8.24 6.36
C GLY A 159 8.24 9.61 5.77
N THR A 160 7.67 10.50 6.58
CA THR A 160 7.64 11.94 6.38
C THR A 160 9.07 12.44 6.14
N GLY A 161 9.34 13.08 5.00
CA GLY A 161 10.55 13.88 4.84
C GLY A 161 11.08 14.04 3.41
N GLY A 162 10.79 15.21 2.82
CA GLY A 162 11.81 15.99 2.11
C GLY A 162 12.10 15.65 0.64
N THR A 163 11.45 16.38 -0.24
CA THR A 163 11.91 16.68 -1.60
C THR A 163 13.26 17.42 -1.59
N VAL A 164 14.37 16.78 -1.97
CA VAL A 164 15.50 17.41 -2.69
C VAL A 164 16.28 16.36 -3.50
N GLY A 165 16.46 16.61 -4.80
CA GLY A 165 17.64 16.24 -5.58
C GLY A 165 17.98 14.76 -5.72
N GLY A 166 17.50 14.15 -6.81
CA GLY A 166 17.93 12.82 -7.26
C GLY A 166 19.39 12.81 -7.74
N SER A 167 20.33 12.68 -6.82
CA SER A 167 21.62 12.04 -7.14
C SER A 167 21.44 10.53 -7.04
N GLN A 168 21.98 9.80 -8.02
CA GLN A 168 22.10 8.35 -8.06
C GLN A 168 22.74 7.86 -6.76
N ARG A 169 21.91 7.57 -5.75
CA ARG A 169 22.36 6.96 -4.50
C ARG A 169 22.66 5.51 -4.83
N ASN A 170 23.91 5.23 -5.17
CA ASN A 170 24.51 3.91 -4.97
C ASN A 170 23.97 3.39 -3.64
N ALA A 171 23.44 2.16 -3.65
CA ALA A 171 22.93 1.49 -2.47
C ALA A 171 23.87 1.78 -1.28
N PRO A 172 23.35 2.19 -0.10
CA PRO A 172 24.19 2.59 1.01
C PRO A 172 25.14 1.43 1.36
N ARG A 173 26.41 1.52 0.95
CA ARG A 173 27.43 0.63 1.50
C ARG A 173 27.42 0.86 3.00
N PRO A 174 27.36 -0.19 3.83
CA PRO A 174 27.22 -0.02 5.26
C PRO A 174 28.46 0.73 5.78
N LEU A 175 28.27 2.01 6.13
CA LEU A 175 29.34 2.87 6.67
C LEU A 175 29.74 2.46 8.09
N ARG A 176 28.85 1.76 8.79
CA ARG A 176 29.04 1.30 10.18
C ARG A 176 30.28 0.41 10.35
N PRO A 177 30.44 -0.72 9.63
CA PRO A 177 31.63 -1.57 9.78
C PRO A 177 32.94 -0.86 9.44
N GLU A 178 32.94 0.11 8.50
CA GLU A 178 34.14 0.88 8.15
C GLU A 178 34.53 1.85 9.28
N VAL A 179 33.55 2.51 9.90
CA VAL A 179 33.78 3.39 11.06
C VAL A 179 34.21 2.59 12.29
N THR A 180 33.56 1.46 12.57
CA THR A 180 33.94 0.56 13.68
C THR A 180 35.35 -0.01 13.49
N ALA A 181 35.69 -0.44 12.27
CA ALA A 181 37.05 -0.92 11.98
C ALA A 181 38.11 0.17 12.19
N HIS A 182 37.81 1.42 11.81
CA HIS A 182 38.72 2.55 12.01
C HIS A 182 38.90 2.91 13.49
N LEU A 183 37.80 2.91 14.26
CA LEU A 183 37.84 3.15 15.70
C LEU A 183 38.59 2.03 16.45
N ASN A 184 38.41 0.76 16.05
CA ASN A 184 39.12 -0.38 16.63
C ASN A 184 40.61 -0.41 16.27
N ALA A 185 40.96 -0.05 15.02
CA ALA A 185 42.36 0.07 14.59
C ALA A 185 43.12 1.18 15.35
N HIS A 186 42.40 2.12 15.95
CA HIS A 186 42.94 3.20 16.75
C HIS A 186 42.32 3.24 18.16
N ALA A 187 42.17 2.07 18.78
CA ALA A 187 41.70 1.93 20.15
C ALA A 187 42.60 2.74 21.11
N GLY A 188 42.09 3.87 21.61
CA GLY A 188 42.85 4.77 22.49
C GLY A 188 42.99 6.21 21.99
N LYS A 189 42.67 6.48 20.72
CA LYS A 189 42.66 7.85 20.17
C LYS A 189 41.23 8.38 20.06
N GLU A 190 41.08 9.64 20.40
CA GLU A 190 39.84 10.38 20.22
C GLU A 190 39.82 11.00 18.82
N PHE A 191 38.72 10.81 18.09
CA PHE A 191 38.53 11.41 16.79
C PHE A 191 37.26 12.23 16.74
N THR A 192 37.30 13.30 15.96
CA THR A 192 36.09 14.04 15.57
C THR A 192 35.45 13.38 14.34
N ALA A 193 34.14 13.55 14.19
CA ALA A 193 33.41 13.04 13.02
C ALA A 193 34.00 13.55 11.69
N GLY A 194 34.56 14.77 11.68
CA GLY A 194 35.21 15.37 10.52
C GLY A 194 36.55 14.72 10.16
N GLU A 195 37.31 14.24 11.12
CA GLU A 195 38.59 13.55 10.87
C GLU A 195 38.36 12.16 10.28
N ILE A 196 37.42 11.39 10.85
CA ILE A 196 37.04 10.07 10.32
C ILE A 196 36.44 10.22 8.91
N ALA A 197 35.65 11.26 8.67
CA ALA A 197 35.07 11.54 7.35
C ALA A 197 36.13 11.80 6.27
N LYS A 198 37.22 12.51 6.61
CA LYS A 198 38.35 12.74 5.69
C LYS A 198 39.08 11.44 5.35
N VAL A 199 39.35 10.59 6.35
CA VAL A 199 40.05 9.31 6.15
C VAL A 199 39.22 8.34 5.30
N LEU A 200 37.90 8.31 5.51
CA LEU A 200 37.00 7.42 4.78
C LEU A 200 36.50 8.00 3.45
N GLY A 201 36.79 9.27 3.14
CA GLY A 201 36.28 9.96 1.94
C GLY A 201 34.75 10.07 1.93
N ARG A 202 34.13 10.23 3.10
CA ARG A 202 32.66 10.25 3.27
C ARG A 202 32.17 11.59 3.82
N SER A 203 30.87 11.82 3.70
CA SER A 203 30.23 13.02 4.27
C SER A 203 30.33 12.98 5.80
N SER A 204 30.77 14.10 6.39
CA SER A 204 30.85 14.29 7.84
C SER A 204 29.52 14.07 8.55
N GLY A 205 28.40 14.44 7.92
CA GLY A 205 27.06 14.20 8.48
C GLY A 205 26.67 12.71 8.49
N ALA A 206 27.10 11.94 7.49
CA ALA A 206 26.85 10.50 7.46
C ALA A 206 27.67 9.76 8.52
N VAL A 207 28.91 10.22 8.74
CA VAL A 207 29.80 9.69 9.79
C VAL A 207 29.28 10.07 11.18
N ALA A 208 28.79 11.31 11.39
CA ALA A 208 28.18 11.72 12.66
C ALA A 208 26.95 10.85 13.01
N ASN A 209 26.04 10.63 12.06
CA ASN A 209 24.87 9.75 12.27
C ASN A 209 25.28 8.30 12.61
N ALA A 210 26.34 7.80 11.98
CA ALA A 210 26.87 6.47 12.27
C ALA A 210 27.48 6.41 13.67
N LEU A 211 28.26 7.42 14.06
CA LEU A 211 28.86 7.53 15.40
C LEU A 211 27.80 7.64 16.50
N ASP A 212 26.77 8.46 16.31
CA ASP A 212 25.66 8.57 17.26
C ASP A 212 24.92 7.24 17.45
N THR A 213 24.82 6.43 16.38
CA THR A 213 24.26 5.09 16.46
C THR A 213 25.19 4.12 17.19
N LEU A 214 26.50 4.21 16.97
CA LEU A 214 27.49 3.39 17.68
C LEU A 214 27.57 3.74 19.16
N VAL A 215 27.41 5.02 19.53
CA VAL A 215 27.29 5.45 20.93
C VAL A 215 26.04 4.87 21.58
N LYS A 216 24.89 4.90 20.90
CA LYS A 216 23.66 4.27 21.39
C LYS A 216 23.79 2.76 21.61
N ASN A 217 24.62 2.09 20.81
CA ASN A 217 24.88 0.65 20.94
C ASN A 217 25.97 0.33 21.98
N GLY A 218 26.63 1.33 22.57
CA GLY A 218 27.75 1.12 23.50
C GLY A 218 29.06 0.69 22.85
N GLU A 219 29.16 0.76 21.52
CA GLU A 219 30.37 0.43 20.74
C GLU A 219 31.35 1.61 20.64
N ALA A 220 30.89 2.83 20.97
CA ALA A 220 31.70 4.03 21.03
C ALA A 220 31.29 4.92 22.21
N GLU A 221 32.22 5.67 22.76
CA GLU A 221 32.00 6.61 23.84
C GLU A 221 32.24 8.04 23.36
N LEU A 222 31.32 8.94 23.72
CA LEU A 222 31.49 10.38 23.51
C LEU A 222 32.31 10.94 24.68
N THR A 223 33.54 11.35 24.40
CA THR A 223 34.54 11.77 25.40
C THR A 223 34.61 13.28 25.58
N GLY A 224 34.08 14.07 24.63
CA GLY A 224 34.04 15.52 24.72
C GLY A 224 32.86 16.09 23.95
N GLU A 225 32.25 17.16 24.48
CA GLU A 225 31.04 17.76 23.90
C GLU A 225 31.35 18.86 22.88
N LYS A 226 32.51 19.54 22.92
CA LYS A 226 32.90 20.56 21.93
C LYS A 226 34.42 20.65 21.70
N PRO A 227 34.92 20.32 20.50
CA PRO A 227 34.23 19.57 19.43
C PRO A 227 33.89 18.15 19.88
N HIS A 228 32.79 17.57 19.37
CA HIS A 228 32.38 16.21 19.72
C HIS A 228 33.49 15.20 19.40
N ARG A 229 33.99 14.51 20.43
CA ARG A 229 35.06 13.52 20.32
C ARG A 229 34.54 12.14 20.64
N TYR A 230 34.82 11.19 19.75
CA TYR A 230 34.39 9.81 19.87
C TYR A 230 35.61 8.90 20.01
N ARG A 231 35.52 7.91 20.89
CA ARG A 231 36.54 6.87 21.10
C ARG A 231 35.87 5.50 21.09
N ALA A 232 36.57 4.45 20.62
CA ALA A 232 36.09 3.07 20.81
C ALA A 232 36.00 2.75 22.31
N THR A 233 34.89 2.14 22.74
CA THR A 233 34.84 1.52 24.07
C THR A 233 35.85 0.38 24.08
N ALA A 234 36.74 0.35 25.08
CA ALA A 234 37.62 -0.79 25.25
C ALA A 234 36.73 -2.05 25.36
N PRO A 235 37.07 -3.18 24.71
CA PRO A 235 36.38 -4.41 25.02
C PRO A 235 36.50 -4.60 26.53
N ALA A 236 35.38 -4.78 27.22
CA ALA A 236 35.38 -5.19 28.60
C ALA A 236 36.16 -6.50 28.65
N THR A 237 37.46 -6.42 28.96
CA THR A 237 38.20 -7.55 29.50
C THR A 237 37.45 -7.91 30.76
N GLY A 238 36.57 -8.90 30.60
CA GLY A 238 35.89 -9.54 31.68
C GLY A 238 36.92 -9.86 32.74
N THR A 239 36.65 -9.33 33.92
CA THR A 239 37.19 -9.73 35.20
C THR A 239 37.29 -11.25 35.24
N VAL A 240 38.49 -11.80 35.04
CA VAL A 240 38.86 -13.11 35.57
C VAL A 240 39.77 -12.83 36.75
N ALA A 241 39.15 -12.48 37.87
CA ALA A 241 39.73 -12.69 39.17
C ALA A 241 39.22 -14.07 39.61
N ASP A 242 40.02 -15.10 39.33
CA ASP A 242 39.95 -16.40 39.99
C ASP A 242 41.34 -16.72 40.53
N GLY A 243 41.40 -17.22 41.76
CA GLY A 243 42.53 -17.08 42.67
C GLY A 243 43.62 -18.16 42.60
N ALA A 244 44.75 -17.83 43.23
CA ALA A 244 45.69 -18.75 43.89
C ALA A 244 46.52 -17.95 44.92
#